data_AF-A0A1D3JE20-F1
#
_entry.id   AF-A0A1D3JE20-F1
#
_cell.length_a   1.000
_cell.length_b   1.000
_cell.length_c   1.000
_cell.angle_alpha   90.00
_cell.angle_beta   90.00
_cell.angle_gamma   90.00
#
_symmetry.space_group_name_H-M   'P 1'
#
loop_
_entity.id
_entity.type
_entity.pdbx_description
1 polymer ?
#
loop_
_entity_poly.entity_id
_entity_poly.type
_entity_poly.pdbx_seq_one_letter_code
_entity_poly.pdbx_strand_id
1 'polypeptide(L)'
;MKIDKIYNIIILFFLVNFSKVISHNLKLFGIHTNEIECYKCQKHINNNRRNLTEMSPLRLSRKRRYNCSLTIDEIQRLFNILYAEVVLLDDLVASLMNFLSRNQNPNDFKNLISGKVNQRLSRLIPGYPDLRKKNMEKRLVEQMEEIIKMLPISKDEILFLHEFLRLEIDQSIEILNNVAMEETDDGRNWILNDLSYIRVRLIARLRRYRVIVNDDLITAAVLRLRRRILDILEYHYDMPSQAIYN
;
A
#
# COMPACT_ATOMS: atom_id res chain seq x y z
N MET A 1 46.16 -10.42 30.46
CA MET A 1 46.14 -10.88 29.05
C MET A 1 44.82 -11.51 28.55
N LYS A 2 43.81 -11.79 29.39
CA LYS A 2 42.45 -12.16 28.93
C LYS A 2 41.44 -11.01 29.03
N ILE A 3 41.61 -10.11 30.01
CA ILE A 3 40.73 -8.96 30.26
C ILE A 3 40.88 -7.89 29.17
N ASP A 4 42.13 -7.60 28.74
CA ASP A 4 42.43 -6.59 27.72
C ASP A 4 41.79 -6.91 26.35
N LYS A 5 41.70 -8.20 26.01
CA LYS A 5 41.05 -8.65 24.76
C LYS A 5 39.54 -8.44 24.79
N ILE A 6 38.90 -8.64 25.93
CA ILE A 6 37.45 -8.44 26.09
C ILE A 6 37.12 -6.95 25.99
N TYR A 7 37.94 -6.10 26.61
CA TYR A 7 37.74 -4.65 26.58
C TYR A 7 37.87 -4.08 25.15
N ASN A 8 38.85 -4.56 24.38
CA ASN A 8 39.03 -4.17 22.98
C ASN A 8 37.85 -4.57 22.08
N ILE A 9 37.23 -5.74 22.33
CA ILE A 9 36.05 -6.18 21.58
C ILE A 9 34.84 -5.30 21.90
N ILE A 10 34.65 -4.94 23.17
CA ILE A 10 33.55 -4.07 23.60
C ILE A 10 33.72 -2.67 22.99
N ILE A 11 34.92 -2.10 23.04
CA ILE A 11 35.20 -0.79 22.43
C ILE A 11 34.93 -0.83 20.92
N LEU A 12 35.42 -1.85 20.21
CA LEU A 12 35.19 -1.99 18.76
C LEU A 12 33.69 -2.06 18.44
N PHE A 13 32.92 -2.80 19.23
CA PHE A 13 31.47 -2.90 19.07
C PHE A 13 30.77 -1.54 19.26
N PHE A 14 31.16 -0.76 20.28
CA PHE A 14 30.61 0.58 20.47
C PHE A 14 31.00 1.53 19.33
N LEU A 15 32.24 1.48 18.86
CA LEU A 15 32.76 2.35 17.81
C LEU A 15 32.05 2.11 16.47
N VAL A 16 31.80 0.84 16.13
CA VAL A 16 31.02 0.45 14.94
C VAL A 16 29.58 0.95 15.03
N ASN A 17 28.92 0.77 16.19
CA ASN A 17 27.53 1.24 16.35
C ASN A 17 27.42 2.76 16.32
N PHE A 18 28.37 3.47 16.94
CA PHE A 18 28.39 4.92 16.94
C PHE A 18 28.62 5.49 15.52
N SER A 19 29.50 4.86 14.73
CA SER A 19 29.72 5.25 13.33
C SER A 19 28.46 5.12 12.47
N LYS A 20 27.63 4.08 12.70
CA LYS A 20 26.37 3.87 11.98
C LYS A 20 25.33 4.93 12.33
N VAL A 21 25.24 5.32 13.60
CA VAL A 21 24.33 6.38 14.05
C VAL A 21 24.73 7.73 13.45
N ILE A 22 26.02 8.07 13.45
CA ILE A 22 26.52 9.30 12.83
C ILE A 22 26.23 9.32 11.32
N SER A 23 26.51 8.21 10.61
CA SER A 23 26.24 8.08 9.18
C SER A 23 24.74 8.25 8.85
N HIS A 24 23.88 7.68 9.68
CA HIS A 24 22.43 7.82 9.54
C HIS A 24 21.97 9.28 9.76
N ASN A 25 22.51 9.96 10.77
CA ASN A 25 22.16 11.35 11.06
C ASN A 25 22.64 12.32 9.97
N LEU A 26 23.83 12.08 9.38
CA LEU A 26 24.31 12.87 8.24
C LEU A 26 23.43 12.68 7.00
N LYS A 27 22.93 11.46 6.74
CA LYS A 27 21.97 11.19 5.65
C LYS A 27 20.64 11.91 5.89
N LEU A 28 20.12 11.89 7.11
CA LEU A 28 18.92 12.64 7.48
C LEU A 28 19.09 14.15 7.27
N PHE A 29 20.25 14.69 7.61
CA PHE A 29 20.53 16.11 7.44
C PHE A 29 20.55 16.51 5.95
N GLY A 30 21.16 15.70 5.09
CA GLY A 30 21.17 15.93 3.63
C GLY A 30 19.77 15.83 2.98
N ILE A 31 18.91 14.93 3.48
CA ILE A 31 17.52 14.83 3.02
C ILE A 31 16.75 16.10 3.42
N HIS A 32 16.95 16.59 4.65
CA HIS A 32 16.22 17.76 5.14
C HIS A 32 16.63 19.06 4.44
N THR A 33 17.91 19.23 4.10
CA THR A 33 18.37 20.40 3.33
C THR A 33 17.81 20.43 1.91
N ASN A 34 17.68 19.26 1.27
CA ASN A 34 17.10 19.15 -0.08
C ASN A 34 15.58 19.39 -0.08
N GLU A 35 14.87 19.00 1.00
CA GLU A 35 13.45 19.30 1.15
C GLU A 35 13.19 20.81 1.31
N ILE A 36 14.05 21.53 2.03
CA ILE A 36 13.92 22.99 2.23
C ILE A 36 14.13 23.76 0.91
N GLU A 37 15.02 23.29 0.04
CA GLU A 37 15.25 23.87 -1.28
C GLU A 37 14.03 23.69 -2.20
N CYS A 38 13.36 22.52 -2.14
CA CYS A 38 12.12 22.25 -2.87
C CYS A 38 10.94 23.14 -2.42
N TYR A 39 10.82 23.44 -1.12
CA TYR A 39 9.72 24.25 -0.59
C TYR A 39 9.75 25.73 -1.06
N LYS A 40 10.93 26.29 -1.34
CA LYS A 40 11.04 27.66 -1.89
C LYS A 40 10.46 27.79 -3.30
N CYS A 41 10.43 26.71 -4.08
CA CYS A 41 9.95 26.71 -5.46
C CYS A 41 8.41 26.62 -5.59
N GLN A 42 7.68 26.33 -4.50
CA GLN A 42 6.26 25.97 -4.56
C GLN A 42 5.28 27.14 -4.36
N LYS A 43 5.76 28.38 -4.20
CA LYS A 43 4.93 29.54 -3.86
C LYS A 43 4.18 30.19 -5.03
N HIS A 44 4.21 29.60 -6.23
CA HIS A 44 3.47 30.09 -7.40
C HIS A 44 2.56 29.01 -7.99
N ILE A 45 1.38 28.79 -7.40
CA ILE A 45 0.27 28.15 -8.13
C ILE A 45 -1.00 28.98 -7.90
N ASN A 46 -1.38 29.67 -8.98
CA ASN A 46 -2.54 30.54 -9.11
C ASN A 46 -3.87 29.78 -9.03
N ASN A 47 -4.85 30.49 -8.47
CA ASN A 47 -6.28 30.20 -8.52
C ASN A 47 -6.78 29.90 -9.93
N ASN A 48 -7.61 28.86 -10.09
CA ASN A 48 -8.63 28.84 -11.15
C ASN A 48 -9.89 28.09 -10.71
N ARG A 49 -10.98 28.85 -10.63
CA ARG A 49 -12.37 28.41 -10.44
C ARG A 49 -12.84 27.60 -11.67
N ARG A 50 -13.55 26.48 -11.47
CA ARG A 50 -14.36 25.82 -12.52
C ARG A 50 -15.68 25.25 -11.96
N ASN A 51 -16.70 25.31 -12.81
CA ASN A 51 -18.14 25.11 -12.53
C ASN A 51 -18.53 23.64 -12.29
N LEU A 52 -19.59 23.44 -11.49
CA LEU A 52 -20.07 22.16 -10.92
C LEU A 52 -20.86 21.24 -11.88
N THR A 53 -20.87 21.46 -13.20
CA THR A 53 -21.77 20.75 -14.13
C THR A 53 -21.12 20.02 -15.31
N GLU A 54 -19.80 19.89 -15.35
CA GLU A 54 -19.14 18.97 -16.29
C GLU A 54 -18.87 17.63 -15.60
N MET A 55 -19.59 16.57 -16.00
CA MET A 55 -19.21 15.19 -15.69
C MET A 55 -17.92 14.88 -16.45
N SER A 56 -16.78 15.17 -15.83
CA SER A 56 -15.48 14.95 -16.44
C SER A 56 -15.18 13.45 -16.52
N PRO A 57 -14.76 12.90 -17.68
CA PRO A 57 -14.05 11.63 -17.68
C PRO A 57 -12.82 11.80 -16.79
N LEU A 58 -12.52 10.82 -15.93
CA LEU A 58 -11.30 10.80 -15.11
C LEU A 58 -10.08 11.03 -16.00
N ARG A 59 -9.66 12.29 -16.13
CA ARG A 59 -8.46 12.67 -16.88
C ARG A 59 -7.28 12.37 -15.97
N LEU A 60 -6.88 11.11 -16.00
CA LEU A 60 -5.58 10.68 -15.52
C LEU A 60 -4.54 11.57 -16.22
N SER A 61 -3.76 12.33 -15.45
CA SER A 61 -2.75 13.26 -15.97
C SER A 61 -1.74 12.50 -16.81
N ARG A 62 -1.87 12.58 -18.14
CA ARG A 62 -1.01 11.87 -19.09
C ARG A 62 0.43 12.37 -18.98
N LYS A 63 1.33 11.51 -18.48
CA LYS A 63 2.79 11.75 -18.51
C LYS A 63 3.40 11.61 -19.91
N ARG A 64 2.72 10.91 -20.83
CA ARG A 64 3.15 10.62 -22.21
C ARG A 64 2.01 10.88 -23.19
N ARG A 65 2.31 11.44 -24.37
CA ARG A 65 1.29 11.88 -25.34
C ARG A 65 0.60 10.73 -26.08
N TYR A 66 1.28 9.62 -26.32
CA TYR A 66 0.81 8.55 -27.24
C TYR A 66 0.86 7.13 -26.66
N ASN A 67 1.54 6.93 -25.53
CA ASN A 67 1.62 5.63 -24.89
C ASN A 67 1.40 5.80 -23.39
N CYS A 68 0.33 5.22 -22.89
CA CYS A 68 -0.02 5.31 -21.49
C CYS A 68 0.83 4.36 -20.63
N SER A 69 1.44 3.31 -21.23
CA SER A 69 2.15 2.23 -20.53
C SER A 69 3.20 2.77 -19.55
N LEU A 70 3.28 2.13 -18.39
CA LEU A 70 4.20 2.50 -17.34
C LEU A 70 5.55 1.82 -17.57
N THR A 71 6.62 2.50 -17.20
CA THR A 71 7.95 1.88 -17.13
C THR A 71 8.04 0.86 -16.02
N ILE A 72 9.01 -0.04 -16.12
CA ILE A 72 9.32 -1.03 -15.08
C ILE A 72 9.56 -0.34 -13.73
N ASP A 73 10.28 0.78 -13.70
CA ASP A 73 10.56 1.53 -12.47
C ASP A 73 9.29 2.14 -11.86
N GLU A 74 8.41 2.68 -12.69
CA GLU A 74 7.11 3.21 -12.25
C GLU A 74 6.24 2.07 -11.70
N ILE A 75 6.17 0.93 -12.38
CA ILE A 75 5.43 -0.26 -11.94
C ILE A 75 5.97 -0.76 -10.60
N GLN A 76 7.29 -0.88 -10.45
CA GLN A 76 7.92 -1.33 -9.22
C GLN A 76 7.58 -0.40 -8.04
N ARG A 77 7.54 0.92 -8.27
CA ARG A 77 7.13 1.89 -7.25
C ARG A 77 5.67 1.69 -6.83
N LEU A 78 4.78 1.33 -7.76
CA LEU A 78 3.38 1.02 -7.44
C LEU A 78 3.24 -0.31 -6.70
N PHE A 79 4.06 -1.32 -7.02
CA PHE A 79 4.09 -2.58 -6.28
C PHE A 79 4.55 -2.40 -4.83
N ASN A 80 5.43 -1.44 -4.54
CA ASN A 80 5.81 -1.14 -3.16
C ASN A 80 4.61 -0.68 -2.30
N ILE A 81 3.59 -0.05 -2.91
CA ILE A 81 2.35 0.33 -2.23
C ILE A 81 1.54 -0.91 -1.85
N LEU A 82 1.38 -1.86 -2.78
CA LEU A 82 0.71 -3.13 -2.53
C LEU A 82 1.45 -3.95 -1.46
N TYR A 83 2.78 -4.00 -1.53
CA TYR A 83 3.60 -4.65 -0.52
C TYR A 83 3.39 -4.07 0.87
N ALA A 84 3.31 -2.74 0.99
CA ALA A 84 3.00 -2.10 2.27
C ALA A 84 1.60 -2.49 2.79
N GLU A 85 0.61 -2.59 1.90
CA GLU A 85 -0.75 -3.04 2.27
C GLU A 85 -0.75 -4.50 2.77
N VAL A 86 0.03 -5.40 2.16
CA VAL A 86 0.22 -6.78 2.66
C VAL A 86 0.82 -6.81 4.06
N VAL A 87 1.93 -6.08 4.26
CA VAL A 87 2.61 -6.03 5.57
C VAL A 87 1.68 -5.46 6.66
N LEU A 88 0.87 -4.48 6.31
CA LEU A 88 -0.14 -3.91 7.22
C LEU A 88 -1.21 -4.93 7.59
N LEU A 89 -1.73 -5.69 6.62
CA LEU A 89 -2.69 -6.75 6.88
C LEU A 89 -2.11 -7.79 7.84
N ASP A 90 -0.87 -8.24 7.60
CA ASP A 90 -0.17 -9.19 8.47
C ASP A 90 -0.04 -8.65 9.90
N ASP A 91 0.38 -7.40 10.05
CA ASP A 91 0.53 -6.72 11.35
C ASP A 91 -0.83 -6.59 12.07
N LEU A 92 -1.92 -6.31 11.34
CA LEU A 92 -3.26 -6.17 11.89
C LEU A 92 -3.83 -7.51 12.35
N VAL A 93 -3.71 -8.58 11.55
CA VAL A 93 -4.16 -9.93 11.93
C VAL A 93 -3.38 -10.44 13.14
N ALA A 94 -2.06 -10.26 13.18
CA ALA A 94 -1.25 -10.60 14.34
C ALA A 94 -1.69 -9.83 15.59
N SER A 95 -2.03 -8.55 15.42
CA SER A 95 -2.52 -7.71 16.51
C SER A 95 -3.91 -8.15 16.99
N LEU A 96 -4.81 -8.55 16.09
CA LEU A 96 -6.13 -9.06 16.42
C LEU A 96 -6.01 -10.37 17.21
N MET A 97 -5.17 -11.32 16.77
CA MET A 97 -4.95 -12.57 17.51
C MET A 97 -4.46 -12.31 18.95
N ASN A 98 -3.52 -11.38 19.12
CA ASN A 98 -3.04 -10.97 20.44
C ASN A 98 -4.15 -10.31 21.28
N PHE A 99 -4.99 -9.48 20.65
CA PHE A 99 -6.12 -8.81 21.30
C PHE A 99 -7.16 -9.82 21.82
N LEU A 100 -7.50 -10.81 20.99
CA LEU A 100 -8.38 -11.93 21.34
C LEU A 100 -7.80 -12.79 22.46
N SER A 101 -6.50 -13.08 22.44
CA SER A 101 -5.82 -13.86 23.50
C SER A 101 -5.87 -13.18 24.88
N ARG A 102 -6.10 -11.86 24.91
CA ARG A 102 -6.23 -11.06 26.14
C ARG A 102 -7.70 -10.88 26.56
N ASN A 103 -8.65 -11.60 25.94
CA ASN A 103 -10.09 -11.52 26.19
C ASN A 103 -10.66 -10.10 26.04
N GLN A 104 -10.07 -9.28 25.15
CA GLN A 104 -10.56 -7.93 24.88
C GLN A 104 -11.70 -7.97 23.85
N ASN A 105 -12.64 -7.02 23.92
CA ASN A 105 -13.81 -6.96 23.02
C ASN A 105 -13.39 -6.67 21.58
N PRO A 106 -13.56 -7.61 20.63
CA PRO A 106 -13.06 -7.49 19.26
C PRO A 106 -13.53 -6.23 18.53
N ASN A 107 -14.70 -5.69 18.88
CA ASN A 107 -15.24 -4.47 18.29
C ASN A 107 -14.39 -3.22 18.60
N ASP A 108 -13.66 -3.22 19.71
CA ASP A 108 -12.77 -2.13 20.09
C ASP A 108 -11.47 -2.12 19.26
N PHE A 109 -11.15 -3.22 18.58
CA PHE A 109 -9.95 -3.33 17.74
C PHE A 109 -9.97 -2.32 16.59
N LYS A 110 -11.16 -1.96 16.07
CA LYS A 110 -11.32 -1.00 14.97
C LYS A 110 -10.66 0.35 15.27
N ASN A 111 -10.72 0.79 16.52
CA ASN A 111 -10.12 2.06 16.96
C ASN A 111 -8.58 2.04 16.93
N LEU A 112 -7.98 0.85 16.95
CA LEU A 112 -6.52 0.67 16.93
C LEU A 112 -5.95 0.57 15.51
N ILE A 113 -6.78 0.28 14.51
CA ILE A 113 -6.34 0.08 13.12
C ILE A 113 -5.69 1.36 12.58
N SER A 114 -6.34 2.51 12.73
CA SER A 114 -5.86 3.80 12.21
C SER A 114 -4.45 4.15 12.73
N GLY A 115 -4.23 4.01 14.04
CA GLY A 115 -2.94 4.30 14.66
C GLY A 115 -1.83 3.38 14.13
N LYS A 116 -2.11 2.08 13.99
CA LYS A 116 -1.17 1.09 13.44
C LYS A 116 -0.84 1.35 11.98
N VAL A 117 -1.87 1.62 11.16
CA VAL A 117 -1.72 1.91 9.74
C VAL A 117 -0.83 3.15 9.53
N ASN A 118 -1.14 4.25 10.21
CA ASN A 118 -0.37 5.48 10.09
C ASN A 118 1.09 5.33 10.55
N GLN A 119 1.31 4.68 11.70
CA GLN A 119 2.66 4.42 12.22
C GLN A 119 3.49 3.59 11.25
N ARG A 120 2.91 2.54 10.66
CA ARG A 120 3.63 1.64 9.77
C ARG A 120 3.84 2.27 8.39
N LEU A 121 2.85 2.97 7.84
CA LEU A 121 2.98 3.66 6.54
C LEU A 121 4.04 4.74 6.54
N SER A 122 4.17 5.52 7.62
CA SER A 122 5.22 6.54 7.74
C SER A 122 6.64 5.95 7.62
N ARG A 123 6.82 4.65 7.92
CA ARG A 123 8.11 3.94 7.80
C ARG A 123 8.28 3.27 6.43
N LEU A 124 7.22 2.66 5.90
CA LEU A 124 7.29 1.89 4.65
C LEU A 124 7.28 2.79 3.41
N ILE A 125 6.46 3.84 3.41
CA ILE A 125 6.27 4.75 2.27
C ILE A 125 6.23 6.19 2.80
N PRO A 126 7.38 6.76 3.20
CA PRO A 126 7.44 8.13 3.68
C PRO A 126 6.93 9.09 2.61
N GLY A 127 6.12 10.07 3.02
CA GLY A 127 5.51 11.04 2.11
C GLY A 127 4.33 10.51 1.27
N TYR A 128 3.79 9.32 1.56
CA TYR A 128 2.56 8.87 0.91
C TYR A 128 1.39 9.86 1.21
N PRO A 129 0.57 10.27 0.22
CA PRO A 129 -0.45 11.29 0.45
C PRO A 129 -1.53 10.85 1.44
N ASP A 130 -1.99 11.75 2.30
CA ASP A 130 -2.93 11.42 3.38
C ASP A 130 -4.27 10.89 2.88
N LEU A 131 -4.77 11.38 1.74
CA LEU A 131 -5.97 10.84 1.10
C LEU A 131 -5.79 9.36 0.74
N ARG A 132 -4.63 9.00 0.18
CA ARG A 132 -4.31 7.63 -0.23
C ARG A 132 -4.08 6.72 0.99
N LYS A 133 -3.46 7.25 2.06
CA LYS A 133 -3.39 6.55 3.36
C LYS A 133 -4.78 6.21 3.89
N LYS A 134 -5.71 7.16 3.88
CA LYS A 134 -7.11 6.95 4.31
C LYS A 134 -7.84 5.92 3.45
N ASN A 135 -7.61 5.91 2.14
CA ASN A 135 -8.19 4.90 1.25
C ASN A 135 -7.67 3.49 1.56
N MET A 136 -6.36 3.35 1.80
CA MET A 136 -5.77 2.09 2.23
C MET A 136 -6.28 1.65 3.61
N GLU A 137 -6.32 2.57 4.57
CA GLU A 137 -6.87 2.31 5.91
C GLU A 137 -8.31 1.81 5.82
N LYS A 138 -9.16 2.46 5.01
CA LYS A 138 -10.55 2.03 4.80
C LYS A 138 -10.64 0.60 4.26
N ARG A 139 -9.81 0.24 3.27
CA ARG A 139 -9.78 -1.13 2.73
C ARG A 139 -9.35 -2.13 3.81
N LEU A 140 -8.30 -1.82 4.57
CA LEU A 140 -7.83 -2.68 5.67
C LEU A 140 -8.89 -2.83 6.77
N VAL A 141 -9.63 -1.76 7.11
CA VAL A 141 -10.75 -1.84 8.05
C VAL A 141 -11.85 -2.75 7.50
N GLU A 142 -12.24 -2.61 6.23
CA GLU A 142 -13.23 -3.49 5.59
C GLU A 142 -12.80 -4.96 5.66
N GLN A 143 -11.51 -5.26 5.42
CA GLN A 143 -10.95 -6.62 5.51
C GLN A 143 -10.92 -7.16 6.96
N MET A 144 -10.53 -6.32 7.93
CA MET A 144 -10.54 -6.73 9.34
C MET A 144 -11.97 -6.95 9.86
N GLU A 145 -12.94 -6.16 9.38
CA GLU A 145 -14.36 -6.37 9.69
C GLU A 145 -14.89 -7.71 9.17
N GLU A 146 -14.38 -8.23 8.05
CA GLU A 146 -14.75 -9.56 7.55
C GLU A 146 -14.32 -10.67 8.52
N ILE A 147 -13.15 -10.53 9.16
CA ILE A 147 -12.71 -11.46 10.21
C ILE A 147 -13.56 -11.28 11.48
N ILE A 148 -13.74 -10.03 11.93
CA ILE A 148 -14.44 -9.72 13.19
C ILE A 148 -15.90 -10.17 13.15
N LYS A 149 -16.59 -10.03 12.01
CA LYS A 149 -17.99 -10.45 11.84
C LYS A 149 -18.19 -11.96 11.96
N MET A 150 -17.14 -12.76 11.75
CA MET A 150 -17.22 -14.21 11.88
C MET A 150 -16.95 -14.70 13.31
N LEU A 151 -16.55 -13.82 14.24
CA LEU A 151 -16.29 -14.22 15.62
C LEU A 151 -17.57 -14.69 16.35
N PRO A 152 -17.47 -15.69 17.25
CA PRO A 152 -16.25 -16.37 17.66
C PRO A 152 -15.80 -17.45 16.66
N ILE A 153 -14.53 -17.38 16.24
CA ILE A 153 -13.86 -18.38 15.40
C ILE A 153 -12.51 -18.76 16.00
N SER A 154 -12.05 -19.96 15.68
CA SER A 154 -10.74 -20.49 16.06
C SER A 154 -9.59 -19.71 15.41
N LYS A 155 -8.38 -19.89 15.95
CA LYS A 155 -7.17 -19.29 15.39
C LYS A 155 -6.92 -19.77 13.94
N ASP A 156 -7.20 -21.04 13.66
CA ASP A 156 -7.00 -21.60 12.33
C ASP A 156 -7.97 -21.00 11.31
N GLU A 157 -9.21 -20.72 11.71
CA GLU A 157 -10.19 -20.01 10.88
C GLU A 157 -9.79 -18.55 10.64
N ILE A 158 -9.20 -17.86 11.63
CA ILE A 158 -8.63 -16.52 11.44
C ILE A 158 -7.49 -16.55 10.41
N LEU A 159 -6.59 -17.54 10.51
CA LEU A 159 -5.48 -17.70 9.57
C LEU A 159 -5.98 -18.06 8.15
N PHE A 160 -7.03 -18.86 8.05
CA PHE A 160 -7.69 -19.16 6.77
C PHE A 160 -8.25 -17.89 6.11
N LEU A 161 -8.96 -17.05 6.86
CA LEU A 161 -9.46 -15.77 6.34
C LEU A 161 -8.31 -14.81 5.99
N HIS A 162 -7.25 -14.80 6.79
CA HIS A 162 -6.05 -14.02 6.48
C HIS A 162 -5.41 -14.46 5.15
N GLU A 163 -5.34 -15.76 4.88
CA GLU A 163 -4.86 -16.27 3.59
C GLU A 163 -5.71 -15.78 2.42
N PHE A 164 -7.05 -15.85 2.55
CA PHE A 164 -7.96 -15.29 1.56
C PHE A 164 -7.70 -13.79 1.29
N LEU A 165 -7.62 -12.99 2.35
CA LEU A 165 -7.41 -11.54 2.26
C LEU A 165 -6.04 -11.19 1.67
N ARG A 166 -5.01 -12.00 1.95
CA ARG A 166 -3.69 -11.85 1.34
C ARG A 166 -3.73 -12.17 -0.16
N LEU A 167 -4.39 -13.25 -0.56
CA LEU A 167 -4.55 -13.61 -1.97
C LEU A 167 -5.33 -12.56 -2.76
N GLU A 168 -6.28 -11.86 -2.13
CA GLU A 168 -6.93 -10.68 -2.70
C GLU A 168 -5.91 -9.58 -3.04
N ILE A 169 -5.01 -9.23 -2.11
CA ILE A 169 -3.99 -8.21 -2.37
C ILE A 169 -3.01 -8.70 -3.44
N ASP A 170 -2.58 -9.95 -3.38
CA ASP A 170 -1.68 -10.51 -4.39
C ASP A 170 -2.31 -10.53 -5.79
N GLN A 171 -3.63 -10.73 -5.90
CA GLN A 171 -4.34 -10.65 -7.18
C GLN A 171 -4.35 -9.21 -7.73
N SER A 172 -4.25 -8.22 -6.85
CA SER A 172 -4.16 -6.81 -7.22
C SER A 172 -2.85 -6.53 -7.94
N ILE A 173 -1.76 -7.19 -7.53
CA ILE A 173 -0.44 -7.06 -8.17
C ILE A 173 -0.52 -7.50 -9.63
N GLU A 174 -1.13 -8.65 -9.89
CA GLU A 174 -1.22 -9.21 -11.25
C GLU A 174 -2.10 -8.34 -12.16
N ILE A 175 -3.26 -7.88 -11.67
CA ILE A 175 -4.14 -7.04 -12.48
C ILE A 175 -3.52 -5.65 -12.68
N LEU A 176 -2.89 -5.07 -11.66
CA LEU A 176 -2.15 -3.82 -11.79
C LEU A 176 -1.05 -3.94 -12.85
N ASN A 177 -0.32 -5.06 -12.88
CA ASN A 177 0.70 -5.29 -13.90
C ASN A 177 0.09 -5.23 -15.32
N ASN A 178 -1.01 -5.94 -15.53
CA ASN A 178 -1.69 -5.96 -16.84
C ASN A 178 -2.15 -4.55 -17.23
N VAL A 179 -2.83 -3.85 -16.32
CA VAL A 179 -3.32 -2.48 -16.55
C VAL A 179 -2.19 -1.48 -16.76
N ALA A 180 -1.06 -1.64 -16.05
CA ALA A 180 0.09 -0.76 -16.20
C ALA A 180 0.78 -0.92 -17.57
N MET A 181 0.73 -2.13 -18.16
CA MET A 181 1.31 -2.39 -19.48
C MET A 181 0.43 -1.93 -20.65
N GLU A 182 -0.86 -1.66 -20.41
CA GLU A 182 -1.76 -1.16 -21.45
C GLU A 182 -1.30 0.19 -22.02
N GLU A 183 -1.31 0.29 -23.35
CA GLU A 183 -0.85 1.45 -24.11
C GLU A 183 -1.90 2.57 -24.17
N THR A 184 -3.17 2.23 -23.96
CA THR A 184 -4.29 3.16 -24.08
C THR A 184 -5.09 3.26 -22.79
N ASP A 185 -5.61 4.45 -22.49
CA ASP A 185 -6.51 4.66 -21.35
C ASP A 185 -7.80 3.84 -21.51
N ASP A 186 -8.28 3.65 -22.74
CA ASP A 186 -9.47 2.84 -23.02
C ASP A 186 -9.23 1.35 -22.70
N GLY A 187 -8.06 0.81 -23.09
CA GLY A 187 -7.66 -0.56 -22.72
C GLY A 187 -7.57 -0.75 -21.20
N ARG A 188 -6.97 0.22 -20.49
CA ARG A 188 -6.94 0.23 -19.02
C ARG A 188 -8.33 0.20 -18.41
N ASN A 189 -9.18 1.12 -18.85
CA ASN A 189 -10.54 1.26 -18.35
C ASN A 189 -11.36 0.01 -18.66
N TRP A 190 -11.15 -0.63 -19.81
CA TRP A 190 -11.79 -1.88 -20.16
C TRP A 190 -11.44 -3.00 -19.16
N ILE A 191 -10.15 -3.23 -18.89
CA ILE A 191 -9.71 -4.24 -17.91
C ILE A 191 -10.23 -3.91 -16.50
N LEU A 192 -10.15 -2.65 -16.07
CA LEU A 192 -10.57 -2.23 -14.73
C LEU A 192 -12.09 -2.28 -14.52
N ASN A 193 -12.89 -2.17 -15.59
CA ASN A 193 -14.34 -2.23 -15.52
C ASN A 193 -14.90 -3.63 -15.80
N ASP A 194 -14.08 -4.56 -16.32
CA ASP A 194 -14.47 -5.96 -16.46
C ASP A 194 -14.36 -6.71 -15.12
N LEU A 195 -15.40 -6.54 -14.29
CA LEU A 195 -15.49 -7.22 -12.99
C LEU A 195 -15.54 -8.75 -13.14
N SER A 196 -16.05 -9.26 -14.26
CA SER A 196 -16.11 -10.70 -14.55
C SER A 196 -14.71 -11.25 -14.75
N TYR A 197 -13.86 -10.56 -15.52
CA TYR A 197 -12.45 -10.91 -15.67
C TYR A 197 -11.72 -10.92 -14.32
N ILE A 198 -11.85 -9.86 -13.52
CA ILE A 198 -11.23 -9.76 -12.20
C ILE A 198 -11.66 -10.93 -11.30
N ARG A 199 -12.97 -11.24 -11.30
CA ARG A 199 -13.55 -12.34 -10.54
C ARG A 199 -12.99 -13.69 -10.96
N VAL A 200 -12.93 -13.97 -12.26
CA VAL A 200 -12.39 -15.23 -12.79
C VAL A 200 -10.93 -15.41 -12.39
N ARG A 201 -10.11 -14.34 -12.46
CA ARG A 201 -8.70 -14.40 -12.03
C ARG A 201 -8.58 -14.67 -10.54
N LEU A 202 -9.36 -13.98 -9.70
CA LEU A 202 -9.38 -14.22 -8.26
C LEU A 202 -9.79 -15.66 -7.93
N ILE A 203 -10.88 -16.19 -8.51
CA ILE A 203 -11.34 -17.56 -8.28
C ILE A 203 -10.29 -18.59 -8.73
N ALA A 204 -9.65 -18.38 -9.88
CA ALA A 204 -8.58 -19.25 -10.35
C ALA A 204 -7.41 -19.28 -9.35
N ARG A 205 -7.03 -18.13 -8.79
CA ARG A 205 -6.03 -18.03 -7.74
C ARG A 205 -6.46 -18.75 -6.46
N LEU A 206 -7.66 -18.49 -5.95
CA LEU A 206 -8.19 -19.16 -4.76
C LEU A 206 -8.20 -20.68 -4.90
N ARG A 207 -8.61 -21.20 -6.06
CA ARG A 207 -8.56 -22.64 -6.38
C ARG A 207 -7.14 -23.20 -6.35
N ARG A 208 -6.15 -22.46 -6.89
CA ARG A 208 -4.74 -22.86 -6.87
C ARG A 208 -4.20 -23.01 -5.44
N TYR A 209 -4.63 -22.14 -4.53
CA TYR A 209 -4.24 -22.16 -3.11
C TYR A 209 -5.23 -22.96 -2.23
N ARG A 210 -6.24 -23.61 -2.82
CA ARG A 210 -7.27 -24.41 -2.11
C ARG A 210 -8.06 -23.61 -1.06
N VAL A 211 -8.22 -22.31 -1.28
CA VAL A 211 -9.03 -21.43 -0.44
C VAL A 211 -10.46 -21.40 -0.99
N ILE A 212 -11.43 -21.85 -0.18
CA ILE A 212 -12.85 -21.89 -0.54
C ILE A 212 -13.61 -20.94 0.38
N VAL A 213 -14.10 -19.83 -0.18
CA VAL A 213 -14.87 -18.82 0.54
C VAL A 213 -16.24 -18.64 -0.10
N ASN A 214 -17.16 -18.00 0.62
CA ASN A 214 -18.50 -17.71 0.10
C ASN A 214 -18.46 -16.66 -1.03
N ASP A 215 -19.55 -16.59 -1.79
CA ASP A 215 -19.67 -15.71 -2.96
C ASP A 215 -19.64 -14.23 -2.58
N ASP A 216 -20.17 -13.89 -1.40
CA ASP A 216 -20.22 -12.53 -0.87
C ASP A 216 -18.82 -11.96 -0.62
N LEU A 217 -17.92 -12.75 0.00
CA LEU A 217 -16.53 -12.37 0.21
C LEU A 217 -15.80 -12.19 -1.13
N ILE A 218 -16.04 -13.06 -2.11
CA ILE A 218 -15.46 -12.93 -3.46
C ILE A 218 -15.92 -11.62 -4.10
N THR A 219 -17.21 -11.30 -4.00
CA THR A 219 -17.78 -10.08 -4.57
C THR A 219 -17.19 -8.82 -3.91
N ALA A 220 -17.08 -8.80 -2.59
CA ALA A 220 -16.43 -7.71 -1.85
C ALA A 220 -14.96 -7.55 -2.25
N ALA A 221 -14.23 -8.66 -2.36
CA ALA A 221 -12.82 -8.70 -2.77
C ALA A 221 -12.62 -8.16 -4.19
N VAL A 222 -13.46 -8.52 -5.17
CA VAL A 222 -13.40 -8.01 -6.54
C VAL A 222 -13.57 -6.49 -6.58
N LEU A 223 -14.49 -5.94 -5.79
CA LEU A 223 -14.70 -4.49 -5.70
C LEU A 223 -13.55 -3.77 -5.00
N ARG A 224 -12.96 -4.36 -3.95
CA ARG A 224 -11.75 -3.83 -3.29
C ARG A 224 -10.55 -3.85 -4.21
N LEU A 225 -10.33 -4.94 -4.95
CA LEU A 225 -9.30 -5.09 -5.98
C LEU A 225 -9.33 -3.93 -6.97
N ARG A 226 -10.49 -3.69 -7.60
CA ARG A 226 -10.67 -2.58 -8.54
C ARG A 226 -10.39 -1.22 -7.89
N ARG A 227 -10.96 -0.95 -6.71
CA ARG A 227 -10.73 0.30 -5.96
C ARG A 227 -9.25 0.51 -5.62
N ARG A 228 -8.56 -0.54 -5.19
CA ARG A 228 -7.13 -0.53 -4.85
C ARG A 228 -6.28 -0.14 -6.04
N ILE A 229 -6.53 -0.77 -7.21
CA ILE A 229 -5.75 -0.51 -8.42
C ILE A 229 -6.01 0.92 -8.93
N LEU A 230 -7.26 1.37 -8.94
CA LEU A 230 -7.61 2.75 -9.31
C LEU A 230 -6.90 3.77 -8.41
N ASP A 231 -6.97 3.59 -7.09
CA ASP A 231 -6.34 4.49 -6.10
C ASP A 231 -4.81 4.59 -6.30
N ILE A 232 -4.17 3.47 -6.62
CA ILE A 232 -2.73 3.39 -6.91
C ILE A 232 -2.37 4.07 -8.23
N LEU A 233 -3.17 3.85 -9.28
CA LEU A 233 -2.94 4.47 -10.59
C LEU A 233 -3.16 5.98 -10.52
N GLU A 234 -4.22 6.46 -9.87
CA GLU A 234 -4.42 7.89 -9.66
C GLU A 234 -3.24 8.52 -8.92
N TYR A 235 -2.72 7.87 -7.87
CA TYR A 235 -1.49 8.31 -7.20
C TYR A 235 -0.29 8.41 -8.18
N HIS A 236 -0.15 7.47 -9.12
CA HIS A 236 0.89 7.54 -10.14
C HIS A 236 0.76 8.79 -11.02
N TYR A 237 -0.46 9.14 -11.44
CA TYR A 237 -0.72 10.28 -12.30
C TYR A 237 -0.59 11.61 -11.57
N ASP A 238 -0.89 11.65 -10.28
CA ASP A 238 -0.67 12.82 -9.43
C ASP A 238 0.83 13.15 -9.24
N MET A 239 1.73 12.20 -9.52
CA MET A 239 3.17 12.46 -9.45
C MET A 239 3.64 13.34 -10.62
N PRO A 240 4.56 14.29 -10.38
CA PRO A 240 5.20 15.02 -11.45
C PRO A 240 5.87 14.05 -12.44
N SER A 241 5.65 14.29 -13.73
CA SER A 241 6.35 13.54 -14.78
C SER A 241 7.84 13.82 -14.69
N GLN A 242 8.66 12.78 -14.57
CA GLN A 242 10.12 12.91 -14.74
C GLN A 242 10.52 13.11 -16.21
N ALA A 243 9.55 13.11 -17.14
CA ALA A 243 9.80 13.26 -18.59
C ALA A 243 10.10 14.71 -19.04
N ILE A 244 10.41 15.63 -18.11
CA ILE A 244 10.88 16.98 -18.45
C ILE A 244 12.30 17.08 -17.94
N TYR A 245 13.27 16.66 -18.75
CA TYR A 245 14.62 17.22 -18.90
C TYR A 245 15.30 16.45 -20.03
N ASN A 246 15.18 16.98 -21.24
CA ASN A 246 16.14 16.89 -22.34
C ASN A 246 15.85 18.06 -23.28
#